data_AF-A0A967U4Z9-F1
#
_entry.id   AF-A0A967U4Z9-F1
#
_cell.length_a   1.000
_cell.length_b   1.000
_cell.length_c   1.000
_cell.angle_alpha   90.00
_cell.angle_beta   90.00
_cell.angle_gamma   90.00
#
_symmetry.space_group_name_H-M   'P 1'
#
loop_
_entity.id
_entity.type
_entity.pdbx_description
1 polymer ?
#
loop_
_entity_poly.entity_id
_entity_poly.type
_entity_poly.pdbx_seq_one_letter_code
_entity_poly.pdbx_strand_id
1 'polypeptide(L)'
;TPAGQIGIKIENPLQSSLTEDAFLFSESQSRVVVSLDKMKLKEFEKVLNKQGMEYHLLGKTGGDSLVAGNLINIPIKEAFFTWDTGFTKLLTK
;
A
#
# COMPACT_ATOMS: atom_id res chain seq x y z
N THR A 1 9.00 -5.63 12.63
CA THR A 1 8.27 -6.68 11.88
C THR A 1 6.87 -6.17 11.61
N PRO A 2 6.27 -6.39 10.43
CA PRO A 2 4.87 -6.05 10.18
C PRO A 2 3.96 -6.64 11.26
N ALA A 3 3.06 -5.82 11.82
CA ALA A 3 2.21 -6.17 12.96
C ALA A 3 0.93 -6.95 12.56
N GLY A 4 1.06 -7.85 11.59
CA GLY A 4 -0.05 -8.63 11.02
C GLY A 4 0.12 -8.88 9.52
N GLN A 5 -0.48 -9.97 9.02
CA GLN A 5 -0.50 -10.31 7.60
C GLN A 5 -1.89 -10.00 7.02
N ILE A 6 -2.22 -8.71 6.94
CA ILE A 6 -3.49 -8.24 6.39
C ILE A 6 -3.24 -7.68 4.99
N GLY A 7 -4.02 -8.18 4.02
CA GLY A 7 -3.98 -7.71 2.64
C GLY A 7 -4.57 -6.32 2.44
N ILE A 8 -4.53 -5.90 1.18
CA ILE A 8 -5.17 -4.67 0.71
C ILE A 8 -5.59 -4.85 -0.74
N LYS A 9 -6.77 -4.32 -1.07
CA LYS A 9 -7.20 -4.13 -2.45
C LYS A 9 -7.17 -2.64 -2.77
N ILE A 10 -6.32 -2.27 -3.73
CA ILE A 10 -6.24 -0.94 -4.32
C ILE A 10 -7.22 -0.87 -5.48
N GLU A 11 -8.16 0.07 -5.41
CA GLU A 11 -9.27 0.15 -6.38
C GLU A 11 -8.87 0.94 -7.64
N ASN A 12 -8.05 1.99 -7.51
CA ASN A 12 -7.67 2.89 -8.61
C ASN A 12 -6.14 3.10 -8.71
N PRO A 13 -5.36 2.10 -9.15
CA PRO A 13 -3.89 2.19 -9.14
C PRO A 13 -3.28 3.14 -10.19
N LEU A 14 -4.04 3.74 -11.11
CA LEU A 14 -3.49 4.51 -12.25
C LEU A 14 -4.14 5.89 -12.43
N GLN A 15 -4.53 6.57 -11.35
CA GLN A 15 -5.11 7.93 -11.45
C GLN A 15 -4.10 9.03 -11.87
N SER A 16 -2.81 8.71 -11.94
CA SER A 16 -1.73 9.64 -12.28
C SER A 16 -1.15 9.35 -13.67
N SER A 17 -0.51 10.35 -14.30
CA SER A 17 0.29 10.20 -15.53
C SER A 17 1.59 9.39 -15.34
N LEU A 18 1.65 8.55 -14.30
CA LEU A 18 2.78 7.70 -13.97
C LEU A 18 2.69 6.40 -14.76
N THR A 19 3.86 5.86 -15.10
CA THR A 19 3.97 4.49 -15.60
C THR A 19 3.66 3.48 -14.47
N GLU A 20 3.28 2.26 -14.83
CA GLU A 20 2.88 1.22 -13.88
C GLU A 20 3.97 0.89 -12.85
N ASP A 21 5.22 0.86 -13.30
CA ASP A 21 6.41 0.65 -12.47
C ASP A 21 6.66 1.85 -11.53
N ALA A 22 6.48 3.08 -12.02
CA ALA A 22 6.60 4.27 -11.19
C ALA A 22 5.49 4.32 -10.12
N PHE A 23 4.29 3.85 -10.42
CA PHE A 23 3.23 3.74 -9.43
C PHE A 23 3.60 2.77 -8.29
N LEU A 24 4.18 1.61 -8.62
CA LEU A 24 4.50 0.56 -7.65
C LEU A 24 5.82 0.79 -6.89
N PHE A 25 6.84 1.33 -7.55
CA PHE A 25 8.22 1.29 -7.08
C PHE A 25 8.91 2.65 -7.02
N SER A 26 8.24 3.76 -7.38
CA SER A 26 8.85 5.07 -7.22
C SER A 26 9.14 5.36 -5.74
N GLU A 27 10.31 5.92 -5.47
CA GLU A 27 10.66 6.48 -4.18
C GLU A 27 10.68 8.01 -4.29
N SER A 28 9.76 8.67 -3.58
CA SER A 28 9.75 10.11 -3.43
C SER A 28 9.51 10.48 -1.97
N GLN A 29 10.09 11.60 -1.55
CA GLN A 29 9.97 12.11 -0.19
C GLN A 29 8.56 12.63 0.09
N SER A 30 8.22 12.76 1.36
CA SER A 30 7.00 13.41 1.84
C SER A 30 5.68 12.73 1.47
N ARG A 31 5.67 11.40 1.25
CA ARG A 31 4.45 10.58 1.13
C ARG A 31 4.21 9.76 2.39
N VAL A 32 2.96 9.73 2.85
CA VAL A 32 2.54 8.95 4.01
C VAL A 32 1.31 8.12 3.64
N VAL A 33 1.32 6.84 4.03
CA VAL A 33 0.16 5.95 3.92
C VAL A 33 -0.43 5.75 5.30
N VAL A 34 -1.74 5.94 5.42
CA VAL A 34 -2.48 5.72 6.66
C VAL A 34 -3.66 4.78 6.42
N SER A 35 -3.99 3.99 7.43
CA SER A 35 -5.25 3.24 7.48
C SER A 35 -6.09 3.77 8.63
N LEU A 36 -7.40 3.83 8.43
CA LEU A 36 -8.35 4.32 9.43
C LEU A 36 -9.68 3.59 9.29
N ASP A 37 -10.48 3.63 10.36
CA ASP A 37 -11.87 3.18 10.31
C ASP A 37 -12.64 4.00 9.27
N LYS A 38 -13.41 3.31 8.43
CA LYS A 38 -14.26 3.92 7.41
C LYS A 38 -15.20 4.98 7.98
N MET A 39 -15.66 4.83 9.23
CA MET A 39 -16.51 5.81 9.90
C MET A 39 -15.82 7.16 10.11
N LYS A 40 -14.49 7.18 10.23
CA LYS A 40 -13.69 8.39 10.42
C LYS A 40 -13.25 9.06 9.12
N LEU A 41 -13.49 8.42 7.97
CA LEU A 41 -13.00 8.90 6.67
C LEU A 41 -13.44 10.34 6.37
N LYS A 42 -14.74 10.64 6.51
CA LYS A 42 -15.27 11.98 6.23
C LYS A 42 -14.67 13.07 7.13
N GLU A 43 -14.40 12.74 8.39
CA GLU A 43 -13.78 13.68 9.33
C GLU A 43 -12.31 13.92 8.96
N PHE A 44 -11.60 12.84 8.63
CA PHE A 44 -10.21 12.89 8.20
C PHE A 44 -10.05 13.75 6.93
N GLU A 45 -10.89 13.53 5.92
CA GLU A 45 -10.92 14.33 4.69
C GLU A 45 -11.16 15.81 4.96
N LYS A 46 -12.06 16.16 5.90
CA LYS A 46 -12.27 17.57 6.30
C LYS A 46 -11.01 18.20 6.87
N VAL A 47 -10.26 17.48 7.70
CA VAL A 47 -9.00 17.97 8.27
C VAL A 47 -7.96 18.18 7.17
N LEU A 48 -7.80 17.22 6.25
CA LEU A 48 -6.84 17.33 5.14
C LEU A 48 -7.18 18.51 4.21
N ASN A 49 -8.45 18.64 3.83
CA ASN A 49 -8.93 19.73 2.98
C ASN A 49 -8.73 21.10 3.65
N LYS A 50 -8.97 21.21 4.97
CA LYS A 50 -8.74 22.46 5.71
C LYS A 50 -7.27 22.89 5.68
N GLN A 51 -6.34 21.92 5.62
CA GLN A 51 -4.90 22.18 5.54
C GLN A 51 -4.39 22.29 4.10
N GLY A 52 -5.27 22.16 3.09
CA GLY A 52 -4.87 22.16 1.68
C GLY A 52 -3.95 21.00 1.30
N MET A 53 -3.99 19.89 2.05
CA MET A 53 -3.16 18.73 1.78
C MET A 53 -3.75 17.88 0.67
N GLU A 54 -2.94 17.50 -0.32
CA GLU A 54 -3.31 16.53 -1.33
C GLU A 54 -3.35 15.12 -0.76
N TYR A 55 -4.37 14.36 -1.11
CA TYR A 55 -4.53 12.98 -0.65
C TYR A 55 -5.31 12.15 -1.66
N HIS A 56 -5.07 10.84 -1.63
CA HIS A 56 -5.76 9.87 -2.47
C HIS A 56 -6.23 8.68 -1.64
N LEU A 57 -7.48 8.26 -1.85
CA LEU A 57 -8.01 7.05 -1.25
C LEU A 57 -7.56 5.85 -2.10
N LEU A 58 -6.62 5.05 -1.58
CA LEU A 58 -6.07 3.90 -2.30
C LEU A 58 -7.08 2.74 -2.40
N GLY A 59 -7.78 2.44 -1.31
CA GLY A 59 -8.71 1.32 -1.24
C GLY A 59 -8.96 0.83 0.18
N LYS A 60 -9.11 -0.48 0.35
CA LYS A 60 -9.52 -1.10 1.62
C LYS A 60 -8.59 -2.23 2.04
N THR A 61 -8.17 -2.21 3.30
CA THR A 61 -7.43 -3.30 3.95
C THR A 61 -8.34 -4.50 4.23
N GLY A 62 -7.80 -5.70 4.11
CA GLY A 62 -8.50 -6.96 4.37
C GLY A 62 -8.01 -8.09 3.46
N GLY A 63 -8.44 -9.31 3.76
CA GLY A 63 -7.99 -10.49 3.04
C GLY A 63 -6.52 -10.83 3.31
N ASP A 64 -5.96 -11.67 2.46
CA ASP A 64 -4.62 -12.28 2.61
C ASP A 64 -3.68 -11.93 1.44
N SER A 65 -4.07 -11.01 0.56
CA SER A 65 -3.34 -10.66 -0.66
C SER A 65 -3.18 -9.15 -0.83
N LEU A 66 -2.07 -8.73 -1.42
CA LEU A 66 -1.86 -7.38 -1.96
C LEU A 66 -2.34 -7.38 -3.41
N VAL A 67 -3.41 -6.64 -3.70
CA VAL A 67 -4.01 -6.55 -5.03
C VAL A 67 -4.02 -5.10 -5.49
N ALA A 68 -3.40 -4.80 -6.62
CA ALA A 68 -3.50 -3.49 -7.28
C ALA A 68 -3.88 -3.66 -8.75
N GLY A 69 -5.18 -3.57 -9.04
CA GLY A 69 -5.73 -3.79 -10.38
C GLY A 69 -5.19 -5.08 -11.02
N ASN A 70 -4.66 -4.95 -12.24
CA ASN A 70 -4.01 -6.03 -12.97
C ASN A 70 -2.47 -6.02 -12.82
N LEU A 71 -1.92 -5.07 -12.05
CA LEU A 71 -0.47 -4.87 -11.95
C LEU A 71 0.18 -5.88 -11.02
N ILE A 72 -0.50 -6.20 -9.92
CA ILE A 72 0.02 -7.07 -8.87
C ILE A 72 -1.12 -7.79 -8.16
N ASN A 73 -0.91 -9.07 -7.89
CA ASN A 73 -1.75 -9.89 -7.04
C ASN A 73 -0.85 -10.93 -6.35
N ILE A 74 -0.44 -10.64 -5.11
CA ILE A 74 0.52 -11.48 -4.37
C ILE A 74 -0.04 -11.80 -2.98
N PRO A 75 -0.02 -13.07 -2.55
CA PRO A 75 -0.33 -13.44 -1.17
C PRO A 75 0.63 -12.78 -0.18
N ILE A 76 0.10 -12.11 0.84
CA ILE A 76 0.89 -11.41 1.87
C ILE A 76 1.85 -12.37 2.57
N LYS A 77 1.44 -13.62 2.78
CA LYS A 77 2.27 -14.65 3.40
C LYS A 77 3.54 -14.93 2.60
N GLU A 78 3.43 -14.98 1.29
CA GLU A 78 4.56 -15.21 0.39
C GLU A 78 5.47 -13.98 0.31
N ALA A 79 4.88 -12.79 0.17
CA ALA A 79 5.62 -11.53 0.19
C ALA A 79 6.41 -11.36 1.49
N PHE A 80 5.76 -11.64 2.64
CA PHE A 80 6.40 -11.57 3.94
C PHE A 80 7.53 -12.58 4.09
N PHE A 81 7.31 -13.85 3.74
CA PHE A 81 8.34 -14.88 3.82
C PHE A 81 9.56 -14.55 2.95
N THR A 82 9.32 -14.04 1.74
CA THR A 82 10.39 -13.64 0.82
C THR A 82 11.20 -12.47 1.38
N TRP A 83 10.52 -11.45 1.92
CA TRP A 83 11.16 -10.30 2.56
C TRP A 83 11.98 -10.70 3.79
N ASP A 84 11.41 -11.54 4.67
CA ASP A 84 12.03 -11.95 5.94
C ASP A 84 13.25 -12.87 5.73
N THR A 85 13.15 -13.81 4.78
CA THR A 85 14.21 -14.81 4.56
C THR A 85 15.21 -14.44 3.48
N GLY A 86 15.00 -13.36 2.74
CA GLY A 86 15.79 -13.01 1.56
C GLY A 86 17.28 -12.87 1.85
N PHE A 87 17.63 -12.13 2.90
CA PHE A 87 19.03 -11.93 3.28
C PHE A 87 19.69 -13.22 3.81
N THR A 88 18.98 -13.98 4.65
CA THR A 88 19.48 -15.27 5.17
C THR A 88 19.79 -16.24 4.04
N LYS A 89 18.87 -16.39 3.08
CA LYS A 89 19.05 -17.28 1.91
C LYS A 89 20.23 -16.86 1.04
N LEU A 90 20.53 -15.56 0.96
CA LEU A 90 21.67 -15.04 0.21
C LEU A 90 23.00 -15.44 0.87
N LEU A 91 23.06 -15.42 2.20
CA LEU A 91 24.28 -15.69 2.96
C LEU A 91 24.56 -17.18 3.20
N THR A 92 23.55 -18.05 3.13
CA THR A 92 23.69 -19.49 3.34
C THR A 92 23.83 -20.31 2.05
N LYS A 93 24.10 -19.64 0.92
CA LYS A 93 24.51 -20.26 -0.34
C LYS A 93 26.03 -20.34 -0.41
#